data_AF-A0A8D9ECA6-F1
#
_entry.id   AF-A0A8D9ECA6-F1
#
_cell.length_a   1.000
_cell.length_b   1.000
_cell.length_c   1.000
_cell.angle_alpha   90.00
_cell.angle_beta   90.00
_cell.angle_gamma   90.00
#
_symmetry.space_group_name_H-M   'P 1'
#
loop_
_entity.id
_entity.type
_entity.pdbx_description
1 polymer ?
#
loop_
_entity_poly.entity_id
_entity_poly.type
_entity_poly.pdbx_seq_one_letter_code
_entity_poly.pdbx_strand_id
1 'polypeptide(L)'
;MSFSFMSALLLSIVLILWTLVYQVTSSDLEESKMYAVQCKRWGEPKVLELTRVNKPPPCQPDEVLVKVVAAGINPVETYIRSGQYPTLPELPAILGTEVSGVVEQVGAGVTHVQVIIKQRVYKLNYTGN
;
A
#
# COMPACT_ATOMS: atom_id res chain seq x y z
N MET A 1 -46.96 20.70 -16.05
CA MET A 1 -45.49 20.79 -16.26
C MET A 1 -45.20 20.32 -17.67
N SER A 2 -44.50 21.11 -18.48
CA SER A 2 -44.18 20.73 -19.85
C SER A 2 -43.21 19.55 -19.87
N PHE A 3 -43.28 18.73 -20.92
CA PHE A 3 -42.43 17.55 -21.12
C PHE A 3 -40.92 17.87 -21.01
N SER A 4 -40.54 19.11 -21.34
CA SER A 4 -39.18 19.65 -21.23
C SER A 4 -38.65 19.81 -19.80
N PHE A 5 -39.52 19.95 -18.80
CA PHE A 5 -39.10 20.14 -17.40
C PHE A 5 -38.80 18.80 -16.73
N MET A 6 -39.60 17.78 -17.03
CA MET A 6 -39.42 16.41 -16.52
C MET A 6 -38.13 15.76 -17.04
N SER A 7 -37.80 15.98 -18.31
CA SER A 7 -36.56 15.47 -18.92
C SER A 7 -35.31 16.14 -18.36
N ALA A 8 -35.35 17.46 -18.11
CA ALA A 8 -34.25 18.18 -17.49
C ALA A 8 -33.98 17.70 -16.05
N LEU A 9 -35.04 17.43 -15.28
CA LEU A 9 -34.92 16.89 -13.92
C LEU A 9 -34.31 15.49 -13.93
N LEU A 10 -34.79 14.59 -14.79
CA LEU A 10 -34.24 13.23 -14.91
C LEU A 10 -32.77 13.24 -15.32
N LEU A 11 -32.39 14.09 -16.28
CA LEU A 11 -30.99 14.25 -16.69
C LEU A 11 -30.13 14.77 -15.54
N SER A 12 -30.62 15.74 -14.76
CA SER A 12 -29.89 16.26 -13.60
C SER A 12 -29.68 15.19 -12.53
N ILE A 13 -30.67 14.34 -12.27
CA ILE A 13 -30.54 13.22 -11.31
C ILE A 13 -29.49 12.22 -11.79
N VAL A 14 -29.52 11.83 -13.07
CA VAL A 14 -28.53 10.90 -13.65
C VAL A 14 -27.11 11.48 -13.56
N LEU A 15 -26.92 12.76 -13.87
CA LEU A 15 -25.61 13.42 -13.77
C LEU A 15 -25.10 13.50 -12.33
N ILE A 16 -25.98 13.78 -11.36
CA ILE A 16 -25.63 13.78 -9.94
C ILE A 16 -25.21 12.38 -9.49
N LEU A 17 -26.01 11.36 -9.82
CA LEU A 17 -25.69 9.97 -9.47
C LEU A 17 -24.38 9.53 -10.11
N TRP A 18 -24.16 9.85 -11.39
CA TRP A 18 -22.90 9.56 -12.08
C TRP A 18 -21.71 10.23 -11.39
N THR A 19 -21.85 11.51 -11.03
CA THR A 19 -20.78 12.26 -10.35
C THR A 19 -20.46 11.67 -8.98
N LEU A 20 -21.48 11.29 -8.21
CA LEU A 20 -21.30 10.66 -6.90
C LEU A 20 -20.60 9.31 -7.01
N VAL A 21 -21.03 8.44 -7.94
CA VAL A 21 -20.38 7.15 -8.20
C VAL A 21 -18.93 7.36 -8.62
N TYR A 22 -18.66 8.33 -9.51
CA TYR A 22 -17.32 8.65 -9.95
C TYR A 22 -16.43 9.15 -8.79
N GLN A 23 -16.97 10.00 -7.93
CA GLN A 23 -16.23 10.52 -6.76
C GLN A 23 -15.90 9.41 -5.77
N VAL A 24 -16.86 8.55 -5.43
CA VAL A 24 -16.66 7.41 -4.50
C VAL A 24 -15.63 6.43 -5.05
N THR A 25 -15.77 6.02 -6.31
CA THR A 25 -14.82 5.07 -6.91
C THR A 25 -13.42 5.67 -7.05
N SER A 26 -13.30 6.96 -7.36
CA SER A 26 -12.02 7.65 -7.43
C SER A 26 -11.36 7.77 -6.06
N SER A 27 -12.12 8.04 -4.99
CA SER A 27 -11.58 8.07 -3.63
C SER A 27 -11.09 6.70 -3.18
N ASP A 28 -11.83 5.63 -3.49
CA ASP A 28 -11.43 4.26 -3.14
C ASP A 28 -10.13 3.87 -3.85
N LEU A 29 -9.97 4.27 -5.12
CA LEU A 29 -8.73 4.06 -5.87
C LEU A 29 -7.55 4.83 -5.26
N GLU A 30 -7.77 6.07 -4.84
CA GLU A 30 -6.73 6.88 -4.19
C GLU A 30 -6.36 6.33 -2.80
N GLU A 31 -7.34 5.85 -2.04
CA GLU A 31 -7.13 5.21 -0.74
C GLU A 31 -6.47 3.83 -0.87
N SER A 32 -6.63 3.16 -2.00
CA SER A 32 -5.93 1.92 -2.34
C SER A 32 -4.45 2.11 -2.68
N LYS A 33 -3.95 3.35 -2.73
CA LYS A 33 -2.53 3.64 -3.00
C LYS A 33 -1.74 3.93 -1.72
N MET A 34 -0.46 3.61 -1.75
CA MET A 34 0.53 4.00 -0.74
C MET A 34 1.81 4.51 -1.40
N TYR A 35 2.57 5.33 -0.67
CA TYR A 35 3.93 5.68 -1.09
C TYR A 35 4.89 4.55 -0.75
N ALA A 36 5.81 4.26 -1.68
CA ALA A 36 6.90 3.31 -1.49
C ALA A 36 8.16 3.80 -2.19
N VAL A 37 9.32 3.45 -1.66
CA VAL A 37 10.60 3.59 -2.37
C VAL A 37 10.81 2.33 -3.19
N GLN A 38 10.77 2.47 -4.52
CA GLN A 38 10.84 1.36 -5.47
C GLN A 38 12.12 1.42 -6.30
N CYS A 39 12.71 0.26 -6.53
CA CYS A 39 13.79 0.03 -7.47
C CYS A 39 13.20 -0.62 -8.73
N LYS A 40 13.31 0.04 -9.89
CA LYS A 40 12.84 -0.52 -11.19
C LYS A 40 13.95 -1.19 -11.99
N ARG A 41 15.21 -0.90 -11.64
CA ARG A 41 16.44 -1.44 -12.26
C ARG A 41 17.57 -1.38 -11.25
N TRP A 42 18.51 -2.31 -11.33
CA TRP A 42 19.70 -2.31 -10.48
C TRP A 42 20.61 -1.11 -10.80
N GLY A 43 21.27 -0.57 -9.77
CA GLY A 43 22.32 0.44 -9.98
C GLY A 43 22.58 1.37 -8.79
N GLU A 44 23.17 2.52 -9.10
CA GLU A 44 23.56 3.59 -8.17
C GLU A 44 22.37 4.22 -7.42
N PRO A 45 22.55 4.99 -6.33
CA PRO A 45 21.44 5.31 -5.41
C PRO A 45 20.26 6.02 -6.10
N LYS A 46 20.55 6.68 -7.22
CA LYS A 46 19.59 7.37 -8.10
C LYS A 46 18.53 6.44 -8.73
N VAL A 47 18.66 5.11 -8.63
CA VAL A 47 17.62 4.18 -9.11
C VAL A 47 16.44 4.03 -8.14
N LEU A 48 16.58 4.52 -6.90
CA LEU A 48 15.52 4.52 -5.91
C LEU A 48 14.56 5.68 -6.17
N GLU A 49 13.30 5.35 -6.41
CA GLU A 49 12.25 6.33 -6.71
C GLU A 49 11.14 6.26 -5.66
N LEU A 50 10.74 7.41 -5.10
CA LEU A 50 9.51 7.52 -4.32
C LEU A 50 8.33 7.51 -5.29
N THR A 51 7.48 6.50 -5.21
CA THR A 51 6.34 6.29 -6.12
C THR A 51 5.07 5.93 -5.36
N ARG A 52 3.90 6.10 -5.99
CA ARG A 52 2.63 5.58 -5.48
C ARG A 52 2.34 4.21 -6.09
N VAL A 53 2.20 3.21 -5.24
CA VAL A 53 1.86 1.82 -5.60
C VAL A 53 0.54 1.43 -4.98
N ASN A 54 -0.05 0.31 -5.40
CA ASN A 54 -1.20 -0.25 -4.70
C ASN A 54 -0.76 -0.67 -3.29
N LYS A 55 -1.61 -0.43 -2.30
CA LYS A 55 -1.53 -1.07 -0.99
C LYS A 55 -1.55 -2.60 -1.19
N PRO A 56 -0.95 -3.36 -0.27
CA PRO A 56 -1.11 -4.80 -0.26
C PRO A 56 -2.60 -5.18 -0.28
N PRO A 57 -2.96 -6.32 -0.89
CA PRO A 57 -4.32 -6.84 -0.80
C PRO A 57 -4.71 -7.13 0.65
N PRO A 58 -6.00 -7.39 0.93
CA PRO A 58 -6.43 -7.80 2.26
C PRO A 58 -5.61 -8.99 2.79
N CYS A 59 -5.24 -8.94 4.08
CA CYS A 59 -4.45 -9.98 4.74
C CYS A 59 -5.04 -11.38 4.54
N GLN A 60 -4.16 -12.34 4.20
CA GLN A 60 -4.41 -13.76 4.36
C GLN A 60 -4.52 -14.15 5.85
N PRO A 61 -5.00 -15.35 6.20
CA PRO A 61 -5.29 -15.72 7.58
C PRO A 61 -4.13 -15.53 8.57
N ASP A 62 -2.89 -15.71 8.14
CA ASP A 62 -1.66 -15.63 8.95
C ASP A 62 -0.89 -14.30 8.78
N GLU A 63 -1.47 -13.32 8.09
CA GLU A 63 -0.83 -12.05 7.81
C GLU A 63 -1.29 -10.91 8.72
N VAL A 64 -0.44 -9.90 8.85
CA VAL A 64 -0.76 -8.62 9.49
C VAL A 64 -0.33 -7.50 8.56
N LEU A 65 -1.24 -6.56 8.28
CA LEU A 65 -0.94 -5.33 7.56
C LEU A 65 -0.53 -4.26 8.55
N VAL A 66 0.65 -3.68 8.33
CA VAL A 66 1.22 -2.64 9.19
C VAL A 66 1.32 -1.34 8.40
N LYS A 67 0.69 -0.28 8.92
CA LYS A 67 0.94 1.08 8.48
C LYS A 67 2.28 1.54 9.04
N VAL A 68 3.30 1.54 8.17
CA VAL A 68 4.68 1.89 8.51
C VAL A 68 4.78 3.32 9.03
N VAL A 69 5.41 3.49 10.20
CA VAL A 69 5.75 4.79 10.81
C VAL A 69 7.25 5.04 10.76
N ALA A 70 8.05 3.99 10.92
CA ALA A 70 9.51 4.02 10.79
C ALA A 70 9.99 2.77 10.04
N ALA A 71 11.03 2.92 9.23
CA ALA A 71 11.70 1.83 8.54
C ALA A 71 13.20 1.86 8.89
N GLY A 72 13.78 0.70 9.15
CA GLY A 72 15.22 0.54 9.30
C GLY A 72 15.90 0.52 7.93
N ILE A 73 17.16 0.96 7.88
CA ILE A 73 18.03 0.84 6.71
C ILE A 73 19.28 0.10 7.14
N ASN A 74 19.58 -1.01 6.46
CA ASN A 74 20.79 -1.78 6.69
C ASN A 74 21.72 -1.69 5.47
N PRO A 75 23.01 -2.04 5.62
CA PRO A 75 23.93 -2.09 4.49
C PRO A 75 23.49 -3.07 3.39
N VAL A 76 22.75 -4.13 3.75
CA VAL A 76 22.30 -5.16 2.80
C VAL A 76 21.42 -4.60 1.69
N GLU A 77 20.58 -3.60 1.98
CA GLU A 77 19.76 -2.93 0.97
C GLU A 77 20.61 -2.28 -0.12
N THR A 78 21.84 -1.84 0.19
CA THR A 78 22.73 -1.23 -0.80
C THR A 78 23.22 -2.24 -1.83
N TYR A 79 23.50 -3.49 -1.41
CA TYR A 79 23.90 -4.61 -2.25
C TYR A 79 22.72 -5.16 -3.06
N ILE A 80 21.53 -5.25 -2.45
CA ILE A 80 20.32 -5.68 -3.15
C ILE A 80 19.97 -4.67 -4.26
N ARG A 81 19.92 -3.38 -3.93
CA ARG A 81 19.66 -2.30 -4.89
C ARG A 81 20.69 -2.24 -6.02
N SER A 82 21.97 -2.50 -5.76
CA SER A 82 23.00 -2.54 -6.80
C SER A 82 22.97 -3.82 -7.65
N GLY A 83 22.17 -4.83 -7.27
CA GLY A 83 22.13 -6.14 -7.92
C GLY A 83 23.32 -7.05 -7.57
N GLN A 84 24.02 -6.77 -6.47
CA GLN A 84 25.23 -7.47 -6.03
C GLN A 84 25.00 -8.44 -4.87
N TYR A 85 23.74 -8.67 -4.49
CA TYR A 85 23.39 -9.61 -3.42
C TYR A 85 23.09 -11.01 -4.01
N PRO A 86 23.44 -12.12 -3.33
CA PRO A 86 23.24 -13.48 -3.85
C PRO A 86 21.77 -13.81 -4.19
N THR A 87 20.84 -13.23 -3.46
CA THR A 87 19.40 -13.43 -3.66
C THR A 87 18.74 -12.10 -3.94
N LEU A 88 18.24 -11.90 -5.16
CA LEU A 88 17.61 -10.66 -5.56
C LEU A 88 16.09 -10.83 -5.67
N PRO A 89 15.29 -9.84 -5.21
CA PRO A 89 13.87 -9.82 -5.49
C PRO A 89 13.61 -9.57 -6.98
N GLU A 90 12.41 -9.91 -7.43
CA GLU A 90 11.96 -9.52 -8.76
C GLU A 90 11.78 -8.00 -8.86
N LEU A 91 12.20 -7.43 -9.99
CA LEU A 91 11.95 -6.03 -10.30
C LEU A 91 10.55 -5.89 -10.94
N PRO A 92 9.80 -4.81 -10.63
CA PRO A 92 10.19 -3.70 -9.75
C PRO A 92 10.06 -4.06 -8.26
N ALA A 93 11.08 -3.78 -7.47
CA ALA A 93 11.19 -4.20 -6.07
C ALA A 93 11.00 -3.03 -5.09
N ILE A 94 10.26 -3.27 -4.00
CA ILE A 94 10.26 -2.40 -2.81
C ILE A 94 11.23 -3.02 -1.81
N LEU A 95 12.22 -2.25 -1.37
CA LEU A 95 13.30 -2.73 -0.51
C LEU A 95 13.01 -2.44 0.96
N GLY A 96 13.75 -3.11 1.84
CA GLY A 96 13.65 -2.98 3.28
C GLY A 96 12.84 -4.12 3.91
N THR A 97 13.32 -4.62 5.04
CA THR A 97 12.70 -5.74 5.76
C THR A 97 12.39 -5.44 7.22
N GLU A 98 12.75 -4.24 7.68
CA GLU A 98 12.60 -3.80 9.07
C GLU A 98 11.70 -2.58 9.15
N VAL A 99 10.62 -2.71 9.91
CA VAL A 99 9.63 -1.64 10.08
C VAL A 99 9.07 -1.62 11.49
N SER A 100 8.63 -0.45 11.92
CA SER A 100 7.72 -0.28 13.05
C SER A 100 6.56 0.61 12.66
N GLY A 101 5.38 0.30 13.17
CA GLY A 101 4.17 0.97 12.75
C GLY A 101 2.95 0.61 13.57
N VAL A 102 1.78 0.92 13.02
CA VAL A 102 0.48 0.62 13.60
C VAL A 102 -0.16 -0.51 12.83
N VAL A 103 -0.77 -1.45 13.54
CA VAL A 103 -1.55 -2.54 12.93
C VAL A 103 -2.80 -1.96 12.26
N GLU A 104 -2.95 -2.18 10.95
CA GLU A 104 -4.09 -1.69 10.14
C GLU A 104 -5.09 -2.82 9.85
N GLN A 105 -4.60 -4.05 9.62
CA GLN A 105 -5.43 -5.24 9.41
C GLN A 105 -4.74 -6.47 10.01
N VAL A 106 -5.54 -7.43 10.47
CA VAL A 106 -5.09 -8.72 11.01
C VAL A 106 -5.87 -9.84 10.32
N GLY A 107 -5.16 -10.85 9.84
CA GLY A 107 -5.75 -12.08 9.30
C GLY A 107 -6.48 -12.91 10.35
N ALA A 108 -7.47 -13.69 9.93
CA ALA A 108 -8.37 -14.41 10.84
C ALA A 108 -7.66 -15.47 11.74
N GLY A 109 -6.49 -15.96 11.34
CA GLY A 109 -5.68 -16.93 12.09
C GLY A 109 -4.69 -16.31 13.06
N VAL A 110 -4.50 -14.97 13.06
CA VAL A 110 -3.57 -14.29 13.95
C VAL A 110 -4.26 -14.00 15.29
N THR A 111 -3.80 -14.65 16.35
CA THR A 111 -4.42 -14.59 17.68
C THR A 111 -3.68 -13.72 18.70
N HIS A 112 -2.45 -13.31 18.38
CA HIS A 112 -1.52 -12.62 19.30
C HIS A 112 -1.30 -11.13 18.95
N VAL A 113 -1.86 -10.68 17.82
CA VAL A 113 -1.87 -9.27 17.39
C VAL A 113 -3.32 -8.87 17.17
N GLN A 114 -3.69 -7.64 17.53
CA GLN A 114 -5.05 -7.16 17.37
C GLN A 114 -5.07 -5.78 16.70
N VAL A 115 -6.18 -5.45 16.06
CA VAL A 115 -6.45 -4.07 15.62
C VAL A 115 -7.06 -3.32 16.81
N ILE A 116 -6.21 -2.89 17.75
CA ILE A 116 -6.61 -1.95 18.81
C ILE A 116 -6.04 -0.58 18.45
N ILE A 117 -6.77 0.49 18.76
CA ILE A 117 -6.33 1.87 18.51
C ILE A 117 -4.89 2.05 19.01
N LYS A 118 -3.97 2.29 18.07
CA LYS A 118 -2.53 2.53 18.28
C LYS A 118 -1.71 1.32 18.78
N GLN A 119 -2.11 0.06 18.53
CA GLN A 119 -1.19 -1.06 18.77
C GLN A 119 0.06 -0.88 17.89
N ARG A 120 1.21 -0.67 18.54
CA ARG A 120 2.51 -0.52 17.89
C ARG A 120 3.18 -1.86 17.79
N VAL A 121 3.72 -2.16 16.61
CA VAL A 121 4.46 -3.38 16.33
C VAL A 121 5.80 -3.05 15.69
N TYR A 122 6.76 -3.95 15.80
CA TYR A 122 8.02 -3.91 15.05
C TYR A 122 8.29 -5.29 14.47
N LYS A 123 8.88 -5.32 13.27
CA LYS A 123 9.37 -6.54 12.63
C LYS A 123 10.88 -6.43 12.48
N LEU A 124 11.57 -7.47 12.93
CA LEU A 124 12.97 -7.74 12.64
C LEU A 124 13.01 -9.14 12.02
N ASN A 125 13.61 -9.26 10.84
CA ASN A 125 13.89 -10.59 10.29
C ASN A 125 15.17 -11.11 10.94
N TYR A 126 15.05 -12.05 11.87
CA TYR A 126 16.20 -12.83 12.33
C TYR A 126 16.38 -14.01 11.39
N THR A 127 17.27 -13.89 10.40
CA THR A 127 17.76 -15.06 9.65
C THR A 127 18.81 -15.76 10.51
N GLY A 128 18.35 -16.47 11.54
CA GLY A 128 19.19 -17.47 12.23
C GLY A 128 19.28 -18.71 11.34
N ASN A 129 20.51 -19.13 11.04
CA ASN A 129 20.86 -20.32 10.26
C ASN A 129 20.05 -21.57 10.62
#